data_AF-A0A846AI23-F1
#
_entry.id   AF-A0A846AI23-F1
#
_cell.length_a   1.000
_cell.length_b   1.000
_cell.length_c   1.000
_cell.angle_alpha   90.00
_cell.angle_beta   90.00
_cell.angle_gamma   90.00
#
_symmetry.space_group_name_H-M   'P 1'
#
loop_
_entity.id
_entity.type
_entity.pdbx_description
1 polymer ?
#
loop_
_entity_poly.entity_id
_entity_poly.type
_entity_poly.pdbx_seq_one_letter_code
_entity_poly.pdbx_strand_id
1 'polypeptide(L)'
;MNLKKLLASKETIVDSLKTPPDYLGYGENGFMPELNIDPEKTQQRFNRLISYYVKHRYARYQLSGQFLDELKKIVDLSQKNKIKLMLFISPSHATHWEAMKRKDKWSTFEEWKRKVVQISDVFDFSGYNSITTEAIHHNMENYTENSHYTPKVGNLILNRLLSYKEEEVPEDFGILINPENIESHLVKIRQDREIWAKNNPDEVKLVKEIKQKFDASLN
;
A
#
# COMPACT_ATOMS: atom_id res chain seq x y z
N MET A 1 -10.49 8.30 31.15
CA MET A 1 -10.91 8.65 29.76
C MET A 1 -11.43 10.10 29.76
N ASN A 2 -10.99 10.96 28.85
CA ASN A 2 -11.31 12.40 28.87
C ASN A 2 -12.69 12.67 28.24
N LEU A 3 -13.59 13.35 28.97
CA LEU A 3 -14.96 13.69 28.52
C LEU A 3 -14.99 14.39 27.15
N LYS A 4 -14.00 15.25 26.86
CA LYS A 4 -13.89 15.92 25.56
C LYS A 4 -13.64 14.94 24.40
N LYS A 5 -12.88 13.86 24.63
CA LYS A 5 -12.62 12.84 23.61
C LYS A 5 -13.88 12.04 23.33
N LEU A 6 -14.64 11.70 24.37
CA LEU A 6 -15.93 11.01 24.23
C LEU A 6 -16.94 11.86 23.47
N LEU A 7 -16.99 13.16 23.76
CA LEU A 7 -17.85 14.11 23.04
C LEU A 7 -17.45 14.24 21.57
N ALA A 8 -16.16 14.35 21.26
CA ALA A 8 -15.68 14.38 19.88
C ALA A 8 -16.02 13.08 19.12
N SER A 9 -15.82 11.90 19.74
CA SER A 9 -16.23 10.63 19.13
C SER A 9 -17.75 10.56 18.90
N LYS A 10 -18.55 11.06 19.85
CA LYS A 10 -20.01 11.14 19.70
C LYS A 10 -20.39 12.09 18.55
N GLU A 11 -19.75 13.25 18.45
CA GLU A 11 -19.97 14.20 17.35
C GLU A 11 -19.63 13.58 16.00
N THR A 12 -18.49 12.88 15.87
CA THR A 12 -18.13 12.15 14.65
C THR A 12 -19.17 11.09 14.27
N ILE A 13 -19.67 10.32 15.24
CA ILE A 13 -20.73 9.32 14.99
C ILE A 13 -22.02 10.01 14.55
N VAL A 14 -22.44 11.06 15.25
CA VAL A 14 -23.65 11.82 14.92
C VAL A 14 -23.54 12.44 13.53
N ASP A 15 -22.39 13.00 13.17
CA ASP A 15 -22.14 13.60 11.85
C ASP A 15 -22.15 12.54 10.75
N SER A 16 -21.51 11.39 10.98
CA SER A 16 -21.53 10.25 10.07
C SER A 16 -22.95 9.70 9.82
N LEU A 17 -23.85 9.83 10.80
CA LEU A 17 -25.26 9.43 10.67
C LEU A 17 -26.13 10.49 9.98
N LYS A 18 -25.74 11.76 9.95
CA LYS A 18 -26.50 12.84 9.29
C LYS A 18 -26.35 12.82 7.78
N THR A 19 -25.22 12.35 7.28
CA THR A 19 -24.95 12.22 5.85
C THR A 19 -24.46 10.80 5.60
N PRO A 20 -25.35 9.79 5.75
CA PRO A 20 -24.96 8.43 5.42
C PRO A 20 -24.47 8.46 3.96
N PRO A 21 -23.29 7.93 3.66
CA PRO A 21 -22.80 7.94 2.29
C PRO A 21 -23.80 7.18 1.43
N ASP A 22 -24.51 7.88 0.55
CA ASP A 22 -25.56 7.34 -0.35
C ASP A 22 -25.08 6.18 -1.26
N TYR A 23 -23.79 5.82 -1.19
CA TYR A 23 -23.13 4.96 -2.16
C TYR A 23 -22.05 4.03 -1.58
N LEU A 24 -21.80 4.02 -0.27
CA LEU A 24 -20.78 3.12 0.29
C LEU A 24 -21.48 1.97 0.99
N GLY A 25 -21.53 0.82 0.32
CA GLY A 25 -22.09 -0.42 0.83
C GLY A 25 -21.27 -0.99 1.98
N TYR A 26 -21.22 -0.29 3.12
CA TYR A 26 -20.66 -0.78 4.38
C TYR A 26 -21.58 -1.86 4.97
N GLY A 27 -21.00 -2.88 5.58
CA GLY A 27 -21.72 -3.89 6.34
C GLY A 27 -22.28 -3.35 7.65
N GLU A 28 -23.09 -4.13 8.35
CA GLU A 28 -23.73 -3.74 9.62
C GLU A 28 -22.73 -3.33 10.72
N ASN A 29 -21.47 -3.76 10.61
CA ASN A 29 -20.37 -3.41 11.49
C ASN A 29 -19.65 -2.09 11.11
N GLY A 30 -20.12 -1.38 10.08
CA GLY A 30 -19.52 -0.13 9.60
C GLY A 30 -18.24 -0.31 8.78
N PHE A 31 -17.82 -1.55 8.51
CA PHE A 31 -16.68 -1.85 7.63
C PHE A 31 -17.17 -2.19 6.23
N MET A 32 -16.34 -1.98 5.21
CA MET A 32 -16.70 -2.51 3.89
C MET A 32 -16.85 -4.03 4.03
N PRO A 33 -17.98 -4.62 3.61
CA PRO A 33 -18.19 -6.04 3.71
C PRO A 33 -17.07 -6.71 2.91
N GLU A 34 -16.59 -7.83 3.43
CA GLU A 34 -15.67 -8.66 2.68
C GLU A 34 -16.35 -9.02 1.36
N LEU A 35 -15.78 -8.54 0.26
CA LEU A 35 -16.32 -8.85 -1.05
C LEU A 35 -16.19 -10.36 -1.22
N ASN A 36 -17.31 -11.05 -1.48
CA ASN A 36 -17.24 -12.44 -1.92
C ASN A 36 -16.66 -12.46 -3.33
N ILE A 37 -15.35 -12.56 -3.38
CA ILE A 37 -14.56 -12.39 -4.59
C ILE A 37 -14.55 -13.71 -5.34
N ASP A 38 -15.14 -13.71 -6.54
CA ASP A 38 -15.13 -14.82 -7.48
C ASP A 38 -13.66 -15.24 -7.82
N PRO A 39 -13.19 -16.41 -7.36
CA PRO A 39 -11.81 -16.89 -7.58
C PRO A 39 -11.41 -16.94 -9.06
N GLU A 40 -12.37 -17.28 -9.94
CA GLU A 40 -12.16 -17.40 -11.38
C GLU A 40 -11.86 -16.05 -12.05
N LYS A 41 -12.18 -14.94 -11.39
CA LYS A 41 -11.95 -13.59 -11.90
C LYS A 41 -10.64 -12.97 -11.43
N THR A 42 -9.77 -13.71 -10.75
CA THR A 42 -8.53 -13.14 -10.16
C THR A 42 -7.66 -12.47 -11.21
N GLN A 43 -7.36 -13.16 -12.30
CA GLN A 43 -6.58 -12.59 -13.40
C GLN A 43 -7.24 -11.33 -13.98
N GLN A 44 -8.57 -11.33 -14.15
CA GLN A 44 -9.31 -10.18 -14.67
C GLN A 44 -9.20 -8.97 -13.73
N ARG A 45 -9.28 -9.17 -12.41
CA ARG A 45 -9.16 -8.08 -11.43
C ARG A 45 -7.76 -7.47 -11.44
N PHE A 46 -6.71 -8.29 -11.45
CA PHE A 46 -5.33 -7.82 -11.59
C PHE A 46 -5.15 -7.03 -12.89
N ASN A 47 -5.60 -7.58 -14.03
CA ASN A 47 -5.49 -6.90 -15.32
C ASN A 47 -6.18 -5.54 -15.31
N ARG A 48 -7.39 -5.47 -14.74
CA ARG A 48 -8.19 -4.24 -14.66
C ARG A 48 -7.49 -3.17 -13.83
N LEU A 49 -7.03 -3.51 -12.61
CA LEU A 49 -6.46 -2.52 -11.71
C LEU A 49 -5.07 -2.09 -12.15
N ILE A 50 -4.20 -3.00 -12.60
CA ILE A 50 -2.90 -2.65 -13.20
C ILE A 50 -3.13 -1.68 -14.38
N SER A 51 -4.07 -1.99 -15.29
CA SER A 51 -4.40 -1.11 -16.43
C SER A 51 -4.86 0.28 -15.97
N TYR A 52 -5.71 0.34 -14.94
CA TYR A 52 -6.18 1.60 -14.38
C TYR A 52 -5.04 2.45 -13.82
N TYR A 53 -4.12 1.85 -13.05
CA TYR A 53 -2.97 2.57 -12.50
C TYR A 53 -2.01 3.06 -13.59
N VAL A 54 -1.68 2.21 -14.56
CA VAL A 54 -0.83 2.56 -15.70
C VAL A 54 -1.41 3.74 -16.50
N LYS A 55 -2.72 3.71 -16.78
CA LYS A 55 -3.41 4.70 -17.60
C LYS A 55 -3.66 6.01 -16.86
N HIS A 56 -4.15 5.96 -15.62
CA HIS A 56 -4.75 7.12 -14.97
C HIS A 56 -3.93 7.69 -13.80
N ARG A 57 -3.14 6.86 -13.13
CA ARG A 57 -2.41 7.24 -11.90
C ARG A 57 -0.95 7.56 -12.20
N TYR A 58 -0.17 6.58 -12.64
CA TYR A 58 1.28 6.78 -12.81
C TYR A 58 1.62 7.67 -14.01
N ALA A 59 0.81 7.70 -15.06
CA ALA A 59 1.04 8.57 -16.21
C ALA A 59 1.15 10.06 -15.83
N ARG A 60 0.49 10.49 -14.75
CA ARG A 60 0.43 11.89 -14.32
C ARG A 60 1.03 12.11 -12.93
N TYR A 61 1.59 11.07 -12.31
CA TYR A 61 2.10 11.18 -10.95
C TYR A 61 3.36 12.05 -10.89
N GLN A 62 3.37 12.95 -9.92
CA GLN A 62 4.51 13.78 -9.52
C GLN A 62 4.57 13.79 -7.99
N LEU A 63 5.79 13.80 -7.45
CA LEU A 63 6.02 13.97 -6.02
C LEU A 63 5.54 15.36 -5.60
N SER A 64 4.67 15.42 -4.60
CA SER A 64 4.07 16.67 -4.12
C SER A 64 4.71 17.11 -2.81
N GLY A 65 5.39 18.25 -2.82
CA GLY A 65 5.88 18.89 -1.59
C GLY A 65 4.75 19.22 -0.62
N GLN A 66 3.60 19.67 -1.15
CA GLN A 66 2.42 19.96 -0.33
C GLN A 66 1.95 18.74 0.48
N PHE A 67 1.90 17.54 -0.12
CA PHE A 67 1.50 16.34 0.62
C PHE A 67 2.54 15.89 1.64
N LEU A 68 3.83 16.15 1.40
CA LEU A 68 4.88 15.95 2.41
C LEU A 68 4.71 16.92 3.58
N ASP A 69 4.36 18.18 3.30
CA ASP A 69 4.07 19.17 4.35
C ASP A 69 2.83 18.79 5.16
N GLU A 70 1.77 18.26 4.52
CA GLU A 70 0.60 17.74 5.24
C GLU A 70 0.95 16.54 6.13
N LEU A 71 1.78 15.61 5.65
CA LEU A 71 2.29 14.51 6.49
C LEU A 71 3.07 15.06 7.69
N LYS A 72 3.95 16.05 7.46
CA LYS A 72 4.70 16.69 8.53
C LYS A 72 3.78 17.32 9.58
N LYS A 73 2.70 18.00 9.16
CA LYS A 73 1.70 18.56 10.09
C LYS A 73 1.07 17.49 10.97
N ILE A 74 0.74 16.32 10.41
CA ILE A 74 0.18 15.19 11.19
C ILE A 74 1.18 14.70 12.25
N VAL A 75 2.46 14.58 11.87
CA VAL A 75 3.54 14.17 12.78
C VAL A 75 3.72 15.21 13.90
N ASP A 76 3.85 16.50 13.55
CA ASP A 76 4.04 17.60 14.49
C ASP A 76 2.85 17.71 15.47
N LEU A 77 1.62 17.57 14.97
CA LEU A 77 0.42 17.56 15.80
C LEU A 77 0.40 16.39 16.77
N SER A 78 0.80 15.20 16.32
CA SER A 78 0.86 14.01 17.17
C SER A 78 1.87 14.19 18.30
N GLN A 79 3.08 14.68 17.98
CA GLN A 79 4.12 14.99 18.96
C GLN A 79 3.66 16.04 19.98
N LYS A 80 3.12 17.17 19.51
CA LYS A 80 2.60 18.26 20.36
C LYS A 80 1.53 17.77 21.35
N ASN A 81 0.69 16.83 20.92
CA ASN A 81 -0.39 16.29 21.73
C ASN A 81 -0.04 14.99 22.47
N LYS A 82 1.24 14.56 22.44
CA LYS A 82 1.72 13.31 23.07
C LYS A 82 0.94 12.08 22.60
N ILE A 83 0.61 12.03 21.31
CA ILE A 83 -0.03 10.90 20.65
C ILE A 83 1.07 10.03 20.03
N LYS A 84 1.09 8.73 20.38
CA LYS A 84 1.94 7.76 19.70
C LYS A 84 1.42 7.57 18.28
N LEU A 85 2.16 8.08 17.30
CA LEU A 85 1.89 7.89 15.87
C LEU A 85 2.80 6.79 15.34
N MET A 86 2.23 5.86 14.57
CA MET A 86 2.98 4.84 13.84
C MET A 86 2.64 4.99 12.37
N LEU A 87 3.65 5.21 11.54
CA LEU A 87 3.49 5.34 10.09
C LEU A 87 3.91 4.04 9.43
N PHE A 88 3.21 3.68 8.35
CA PHE A 88 3.64 2.58 7.50
C PHE A 88 3.35 2.83 6.02
N ILE A 89 4.09 2.16 5.16
CA ILE A 89 3.88 2.09 3.71
C ILE A 89 3.18 0.78 3.40
N SER A 90 2.01 0.84 2.77
CA SER A 90 1.19 -0.35 2.50
C SER A 90 1.88 -1.39 1.60
N PRO A 91 1.65 -2.69 1.84
CA PRO A 91 2.14 -3.76 0.97
C PRO A 91 1.21 -3.90 -0.23
N SER A 92 1.50 -3.21 -1.34
CA SER A 92 0.90 -3.56 -2.62
C SER A 92 1.64 -4.75 -3.24
N HIS A 93 0.92 -5.54 -4.04
CA HIS A 93 1.47 -6.70 -4.73
C HIS A 93 2.62 -6.31 -5.67
N ALA A 94 3.59 -7.19 -5.90
CA ALA A 94 4.78 -6.95 -6.74
C ALA A 94 4.46 -6.36 -8.13
N THR A 95 3.35 -6.79 -8.73
CA THR A 95 2.87 -6.27 -10.03
C THR A 95 2.47 -4.79 -10.00
N HIS A 96 2.10 -4.22 -8.84
CA HIS A 96 1.87 -2.78 -8.67
C HIS A 96 3.17 -1.99 -8.85
N TRP A 97 4.25 -2.45 -8.19
CA TRP A 97 5.57 -1.85 -8.27
C TRP A 97 6.18 -1.96 -9.67
N GLU A 98 5.96 -3.10 -10.35
CA GLU A 98 6.35 -3.30 -11.75
C GLU A 98 5.62 -2.36 -12.71
N ALA A 99 4.33 -2.10 -12.47
CA ALA A 99 3.53 -1.19 -13.28
C ALA A 99 4.02 0.26 -13.13
N MET A 100 4.34 0.67 -11.91
CA MET A 100 4.95 1.96 -11.60
C MET A 100 6.33 2.11 -12.26
N LYS A 101 7.19 1.09 -12.17
CA LYS A 101 8.52 1.12 -12.80
C LYS A 101 8.44 1.28 -14.31
N ARG A 102 7.52 0.58 -14.99
CA ARG A 102 7.31 0.71 -16.45
C ARG A 102 6.76 2.07 -16.88
N LYS A 103 6.40 2.94 -15.93
CA LYS A 103 6.02 4.34 -16.16
C LYS A 103 7.11 5.33 -15.73
N ASP A 104 8.35 4.84 -15.58
CA ASP A 104 9.53 5.62 -15.21
C ASP A 104 9.36 6.36 -13.88
N LYS A 105 8.55 5.79 -12.97
CA LYS A 105 8.27 6.37 -11.64
C LYS A 105 9.08 5.73 -10.51
N TRP A 106 9.99 4.82 -10.83
CA TRP A 106 10.79 4.12 -9.81
C TRP A 106 11.68 5.09 -9.02
N SER A 107 12.43 5.96 -9.70
CA SER A 107 13.27 6.98 -9.05
C SER A 107 12.44 7.93 -8.18
N THR A 108 11.26 8.34 -8.66
CA THR A 108 10.32 9.18 -7.89
C THR A 108 9.82 8.47 -6.63
N PHE A 109 9.57 7.16 -6.69
CA PHE A 109 9.17 6.38 -5.51
C PHE A 109 10.30 6.27 -4.48
N GLU A 110 11.54 6.05 -4.93
CA GLU A 110 12.69 6.05 -4.03
C GLU A 110 12.93 7.43 -3.39
N GLU A 111 12.82 8.50 -4.18
CA GLU A 111 12.88 9.87 -3.67
C GLU A 111 11.77 10.15 -2.67
N TRP A 112 10.54 9.71 -2.95
CA TRP A 112 9.42 9.83 -2.00
C TRP A 112 9.74 9.14 -0.67
N LYS A 113 10.25 7.91 -0.67
CA LYS A 113 10.67 7.23 0.57
C LYS A 113 11.75 8.00 1.32
N ARG A 114 12.77 8.50 0.61
CA ARG A 114 13.81 9.35 1.20
C ARG A 114 13.21 10.57 1.89
N LYS A 115 12.25 11.26 1.25
CA LYS A 115 11.58 12.43 1.84
C LYS A 115 10.71 12.07 3.05
N VAL A 116 10.00 10.95 3.01
CA VAL A 116 9.18 10.48 4.12
C VAL A 116 10.02 10.18 5.36
N VAL A 117 11.15 9.49 5.22
CA VAL A 117 12.01 9.17 6.38
C VAL A 117 12.68 10.40 6.99
N GLN A 118 12.78 11.52 6.27
CA GLN A 118 13.21 12.79 6.86
C GLN A 118 12.15 13.42 7.78
N ILE A 119 10.88 13.03 7.63
CA ILE A 119 9.77 13.54 8.44
C ILE A 119 9.58 12.67 9.68
N SER A 120 9.62 11.33 9.53
CA SER A 120 9.46 10.36 10.61
C SER A 120 9.93 8.99 10.15
N ASP A 121 10.41 8.19 11.09
CA ASP A 121 10.59 6.75 10.89
C ASP A 121 9.26 6.12 10.44
N VAL A 122 9.35 5.13 9.56
CA VAL A 122 8.18 4.49 8.94
C VAL A 122 8.44 2.99 8.78
N PHE A 123 7.43 2.17 9.03
CA PHE A 123 7.49 0.75 8.69
C PHE A 123 7.19 0.56 7.21
N ASP A 124 8.14 -0.01 6.47
CA ASP A 124 7.99 -0.29 5.06
C ASP A 124 7.58 -1.75 4.83
N PHE A 125 6.31 -1.96 4.46
CA PHE A 125 5.79 -3.25 4.03
C PHE A 125 5.79 -3.40 2.49
N SER A 126 6.20 -2.37 1.76
CA SER A 126 6.22 -2.38 0.29
C SER A 126 7.42 -3.12 -0.29
N GLY A 127 7.50 -3.17 -1.62
CA GLY A 127 8.60 -3.82 -2.34
C GLY A 127 8.32 -5.29 -2.60
N TYR A 128 9.39 -6.10 -2.59
CA TYR A 128 9.37 -7.51 -2.97
C TYR A 128 9.79 -8.32 -1.74
N ASN A 129 8.81 -8.97 -1.11
CA ASN A 129 8.98 -9.74 0.11
C ASN A 129 8.01 -10.94 0.10
N SER A 130 8.14 -11.81 1.09
CA SER A 130 7.37 -13.05 1.23
C SER A 130 5.84 -12.89 1.17
N ILE A 131 5.32 -11.70 1.46
CA ILE A 131 3.89 -11.40 1.37
C ILE A 131 3.54 -10.80 0.01
N THR A 132 4.29 -9.81 -0.47
CA THR A 132 3.95 -9.03 -1.68
C THR A 132 4.18 -9.77 -2.99
N THR A 133 4.88 -10.90 -2.97
CA THR A 133 5.23 -11.70 -4.16
C THR A 133 4.42 -12.99 -4.28
N GLU A 134 3.23 -13.04 -3.69
CA GLU A 134 2.29 -14.16 -3.89
C GLU A 134 2.06 -14.43 -5.39
N ALA A 135 2.05 -15.69 -5.82
CA ALA A 135 1.78 -16.01 -7.22
C ALA A 135 0.33 -15.65 -7.58
N ILE A 136 0.09 -15.15 -8.79
CA ILE A 136 -1.28 -14.83 -9.22
C ILE A 136 -1.99 -16.11 -9.65
N HIS A 137 -2.94 -16.59 -8.85
CA HIS A 137 -3.82 -17.71 -9.19
C HIS A 137 -5.23 -17.52 -8.61
N HIS A 138 -6.13 -18.48 -8.78
CA HIS A 138 -7.54 -18.34 -8.38
C HIS A 138 -7.72 -18.24 -6.85
N ASN A 139 -6.83 -18.84 -6.05
CA ASN A 139 -6.94 -18.93 -4.58
C ASN A 139 -5.87 -18.09 -3.86
N MET A 140 -5.83 -16.79 -4.13
CA MET A 140 -4.90 -15.90 -3.41
C MET A 140 -5.36 -15.68 -1.97
N GLU A 141 -4.42 -15.76 -1.04
CA GLU A 141 -4.60 -15.55 0.39
C GLU A 141 -4.19 -14.15 0.83
N ASN A 142 -3.20 -13.54 0.16
CA ASN A 142 -2.66 -12.24 0.60
C ASN A 142 -3.34 -11.06 -0.12
N TYR A 143 -3.87 -11.25 -1.33
CA TYR A 143 -4.43 -10.16 -2.14
C TYR A 143 -5.77 -10.48 -2.81
N THR A 144 -6.64 -9.47 -2.84
CA THR A 144 -7.85 -9.46 -3.70
C THR A 144 -7.51 -9.09 -5.14
N GLU A 145 -6.61 -8.10 -5.26
CA GLU A 145 -6.01 -7.59 -6.50
C GLU A 145 -4.71 -6.85 -6.13
N ASN A 146 -4.04 -6.20 -7.09
CA ASN A 146 -2.67 -5.73 -6.89
C ASN A 146 -2.47 -4.56 -5.88
N SER A 147 -3.52 -3.93 -5.36
CA SER A 147 -3.42 -2.86 -4.35
C SER A 147 -4.09 -3.13 -3.00
N HIS A 148 -5.09 -4.01 -2.93
CA HIS A 148 -5.84 -4.35 -1.73
C HIS A 148 -5.45 -5.73 -1.21
N TYR A 149 -4.82 -5.74 -0.05
CA TYR A 149 -4.46 -6.94 0.70
C TYR A 149 -5.62 -7.42 1.60
N THR A 150 -5.59 -8.70 1.97
CA THR A 150 -6.64 -9.35 2.77
C THR A 150 -6.53 -9.02 4.27
N PRO A 151 -7.57 -9.31 5.09
CA PRO A 151 -7.49 -9.20 6.54
C PRO A 151 -6.33 -9.99 7.16
N LYS A 152 -5.95 -11.13 6.56
CA LYS A 152 -4.77 -11.91 6.95
C LYS A 152 -3.50 -11.06 6.94
N VAL A 153 -3.24 -10.35 5.84
CA VAL A 153 -2.09 -9.44 5.73
C VAL A 153 -2.24 -8.24 6.66
N GLY A 154 -3.46 -7.71 6.82
CA GLY A 154 -3.75 -6.66 7.78
C GLY A 154 -3.35 -7.04 9.21
N ASN A 155 -3.63 -8.28 9.62
CA ASN A 155 -3.20 -8.80 10.92
C ASN A 155 -1.68 -8.87 11.04
N LEU A 156 -0.96 -9.31 10.00
CA LEU A 156 0.52 -9.32 10.01
C LEU A 156 1.11 -7.91 10.17
N ILE A 157 0.51 -6.90 9.52
CA ILE A 157 0.90 -5.50 9.69
C ILE A 157 0.69 -5.07 11.15
N LEU A 158 -0.48 -5.33 11.72
CA LEU A 158 -0.78 -4.97 13.11
C LEU A 158 0.15 -5.67 14.10
N ASN A 159 0.42 -6.95 13.88
CA ASN A 159 1.36 -7.74 14.66
C ASN A 159 2.75 -7.08 14.70
N ARG A 160 3.28 -6.68 13.53
CA ARG A 160 4.57 -5.98 13.42
C ARG A 160 4.56 -4.61 14.08
N LEU A 161 3.51 -3.80 13.86
CA LEU A 161 3.43 -2.43 14.38
C LEU A 161 3.27 -2.38 15.91
N LEU A 162 2.54 -3.35 16.46
CA LEU A 162 2.19 -3.38 17.88
C LEU A 162 3.10 -4.30 18.70
N SER A 163 4.10 -4.91 18.08
CA SER A 163 4.93 -5.95 18.70
C SER A 163 4.11 -7.07 19.33
N TYR A 164 3.09 -7.50 18.61
CA TYR A 164 2.16 -8.54 19.02
C TYR A 164 2.34 -9.75 18.11
N LYS A 165 2.60 -10.94 18.66
CA LYS A 165 2.84 -12.17 17.88
C LYS A 165 3.85 -11.96 16.75
N GLU A 166 4.98 -11.33 17.08
CA GLU A 166 6.01 -10.99 16.07
C GLU A 166 6.56 -12.22 15.37
N GLU A 167 6.59 -13.37 16.06
CA GLU A 167 6.98 -14.66 15.53
C GLU A 167 6.09 -15.17 14.38
N GLU A 168 4.87 -14.65 14.25
CA GLU A 168 3.97 -14.94 13.12
C GLU A 168 4.25 -14.06 11.90
N VAL A 169 5.07 -13.01 12.04
CA VAL A 169 5.37 -12.06 10.95
C VAL A 169 6.70 -12.41 10.27
N PRO A 170 6.72 -12.64 8.94
CA PRO A 170 7.97 -12.86 8.21
C PRO A 170 9.00 -11.76 8.45
N GLU A 171 10.26 -12.12 8.66
CA GLU A 171 11.34 -11.17 8.99
C GLU A 171 11.47 -10.04 7.95
N ASP A 172 11.28 -10.38 6.67
CA ASP A 172 11.35 -9.46 5.53
C ASP A 172 10.11 -8.55 5.35
N PHE A 173 9.09 -8.67 6.20
CA PHE A 173 7.82 -7.98 6.06
C PHE A 173 7.61 -6.89 7.14
N GLY A 174 7.77 -5.63 6.77
CA GLY A 174 7.57 -4.48 7.66
C GLY A 174 8.87 -4.00 8.31
N ILE A 175 9.81 -3.54 7.49
CA ILE A 175 11.12 -3.08 7.93
C ILE A 175 11.02 -1.62 8.41
N LEU A 176 11.48 -1.33 9.62
CA LEU A 176 11.55 0.06 10.09
C LEU A 176 12.66 0.79 9.33
N ILE A 177 12.28 1.84 8.59
CA ILE A 177 13.22 2.65 7.82
C ILE A 177 13.30 4.08 8.34
N ASN A 178 14.49 4.64 8.25
CA ASN A 178 14.84 5.97 8.76
C ASN A 178 16.00 6.57 7.91
N PRO A 179 16.47 7.80 8.19
CA PRO A 179 17.56 8.41 7.43
C PRO A 179 18.87 7.61 7.43
N GLU A 180 19.11 6.75 8.43
CA GLU A 180 20.35 6.00 8.58
C GLU A 180 20.40 4.76 7.67
N ASN A 181 19.26 4.10 7.46
CA ASN A 181 19.21 2.83 6.73
C ASN A 181 18.56 2.91 5.33
N ILE A 182 17.94 4.04 4.97
CA ILE A 182 17.12 4.15 3.76
C ILE A 182 17.86 3.73 2.48
N GLU A 183 19.12 4.15 2.27
CA GLU A 183 19.82 3.81 1.04
C GLU A 183 20.11 2.31 0.91
N SER A 184 20.49 1.66 2.01
CA SER A 184 20.70 0.20 2.03
C SER A 184 19.41 -0.57 1.76
N HIS A 185 18.29 -0.09 2.31
CA HIS A 185 16.97 -0.67 2.08
C HIS A 185 16.53 -0.53 0.61
N LEU A 186 16.77 0.63 -0.02
CA LEU A 186 16.48 0.84 -1.44
C LEU A 186 17.35 -0.06 -2.35
N VAL A 187 18.62 -0.27 -2.01
CA VAL A 187 19.48 -1.25 -2.72
C VAL A 187 18.87 -2.64 -2.63
N LYS A 188 18.46 -3.07 -1.43
CA LYS A 188 17.85 -4.38 -1.20
C LYS A 188 16.58 -4.57 -2.04
N ILE A 189 15.65 -3.59 -2.03
CA ILE A 189 14.41 -3.67 -2.84
C ILE A 189 14.73 -3.86 -4.32
N ARG A 190 15.75 -3.18 -4.86
CA ARG A 190 16.16 -3.35 -6.28
C ARG A 190 16.70 -4.75 -6.55
N GLN A 191 17.48 -5.32 -5.63
CA GLN A 191 18.00 -6.67 -5.76
C GLN A 191 16.87 -7.72 -5.69
N ASP A 192 15.98 -7.61 -4.69
CA ASP A 192 14.83 -8.49 -4.51
C ASP A 192 13.91 -8.45 -5.73
N ARG A 193 13.75 -7.26 -6.33
CA ARG A 193 13.03 -7.08 -7.59
C ARG A 193 13.63 -7.90 -8.72
N GLU A 194 14.95 -7.80 -8.96
CA GLU A 194 15.58 -8.53 -10.08
C GLU A 194 15.45 -10.04 -9.89
N ILE A 195 15.57 -10.53 -8.65
CA ILE A 195 15.36 -11.94 -8.30
C ILE A 195 13.91 -12.34 -8.58
N TRP A 196 12.94 -11.57 -8.08
CA TRP A 196 11.52 -11.82 -8.31
C TRP A 196 11.18 -11.80 -9.81
N ALA A 197 11.66 -10.81 -10.56
CA ALA A 197 11.37 -10.68 -11.98
C ALA A 197 11.94 -11.83 -12.82
N LYS A 198 13.09 -12.38 -12.43
CA LYS A 198 13.68 -13.56 -13.05
C LYS A 198 12.84 -14.82 -12.79
N ASN A 199 12.27 -14.93 -11.59
CA ASN A 199 11.53 -16.12 -11.15
C ASN A 199 10.03 -16.07 -11.50
N ASN A 200 9.50 -14.90 -11.88
CA ASN A 200 8.07 -14.69 -12.17
C ASN A 200 7.88 -14.07 -13.57
N PRO A 201 8.31 -14.77 -14.64
CA PRO A 201 8.30 -14.21 -16.01
C PRO A 201 6.89 -13.93 -16.53
N ASP A 202 5.88 -14.68 -16.09
CA ASP A 202 4.50 -14.52 -16.54
C ASP A 202 3.87 -13.24 -15.99
N GLU A 203 4.07 -12.92 -14.72
CA GLU A 203 3.65 -11.66 -14.10
C GLU A 203 4.40 -10.47 -14.70
N VAL A 204 5.70 -10.61 -14.97
CA VAL A 204 6.50 -9.59 -15.66
C VAL A 204 5.97 -9.35 -17.07
N LYS A 205 5.60 -10.41 -17.79
CA LYS A 205 5.01 -10.34 -19.13
C LYS A 205 3.62 -9.69 -19.07
N LEU A 206 2.78 -10.04 -18.11
CA LEU A 206 1.46 -9.45 -17.91
C LEU A 206 1.53 -7.92 -17.82
N VAL A 207 2.37 -7.40 -16.91
CA VAL A 207 2.50 -5.95 -16.72
C VAL A 207 3.07 -5.29 -17.99
N LYS A 208 4.00 -5.96 -18.69
CA LYS A 208 4.56 -5.48 -19.96
C LYS A 208 3.49 -5.34 -21.04
N GLU A 209 2.65 -6.35 -21.21
CA GLU A 209 1.57 -6.33 -22.21
C GLU A 209 0.53 -5.25 -21.94
N ILE A 210 0.18 -5.02 -20.66
CA ILE A 210 -0.72 -3.93 -20.29
C ILE A 210 -0.14 -2.57 -20.67
N LYS A 211 1.16 -2.34 -20.40
CA LYS A 211 1.84 -1.10 -20.80
C LYS A 211 1.86 -0.93 -22.31
N GLN A 212 2.18 -1.98 -23.07
CA GLN A 212 2.20 -1.94 -24.53
C GLN A 212 0.83 -1.63 -25.14
N LYS A 213 -0.24 -2.24 -24.61
CA LYS A 213 -1.62 -1.94 -25.03
C LYS A 213 -2.00 -0.49 -24.75
N PHE A 214 -1.58 0.05 -23.60
CA PHE A 214 -1.79 1.47 -23.30
C PHE A 214 -1.04 2.38 -24.28
N ASP A 215 0.24 2.12 -24.56
CA ASP A 215 1.02 2.93 -25.50
C ASP A 215 0.44 2.91 -26.91
N ALA A 216 0.01 1.74 -27.38
CA ALA A 216 -0.66 1.60 -28.68
C ALA A 216 -1.99 2.37 -28.75
N SER A 217 -2.67 2.61 -27.61
CA SER A 217 -3.91 3.41 -27.57
C SER A 217 -3.69 4.93 -27.59
N LEU A 218 -2.44 5.39 -27.51
CA LEU A 218 -2.07 6.81 -27.61
C LEU A 218 -1.63 7.22 -29.04
N ASN A 219 -1.38 6.23 -29.90
CA ASN A 219 -1.01 6.41 -31.31
C ASN A 219 -2.26 6.32 -32.20
#